data_AF-A0A8D0HNW7-F1
#
_entry.id   AF-A0A8D0HNW7-F1
#
_cell.length_a   1.000
_cell.length_b   1.000
_cell.length_c   1.000
_cell.angle_alpha   90.00
_cell.angle_beta   90.00
_cell.angle_gamma   90.00
#
_symmetry.space_group_name_H-M   'P 1'
#
loop_
_entity.id
_entity.type
_entity.pdbx_description
1 polymer ?
#
loop_
_entity_poly.entity_id
_entity_poly.type
_entity_poly.pdbx_seq_one_letter_code
_entity_poly.pdbx_strand_id
1 'polypeptide(L)'
;MTLHDMVHHAAGVFSERTAVIFDECNNKPPVFYTYKAVVNLAMELTVFLQRHCDLTEKCEVGLYCYPGLHLPSWILGILCVPAAYSPLDPDAPPVLSTYFMKKCDLHYVLVERDKVDVSVESSTSSF
;
A
#
# COMPACT_ATOMS: atom_id res chain seq x y z
N MET A 1 -1.89 12.23 19.04
CA MET A 1 -2.68 12.34 17.81
C MET A 1 -1.79 11.91 16.67
N THR A 2 -2.11 10.80 16.02
CA THR A 2 -1.39 10.29 14.84
C THR A 2 -2.01 10.83 13.54
N LEU A 3 -1.33 10.64 12.40
CA LEU A 3 -1.90 11.01 11.10
C LEU A 3 -3.16 10.19 10.79
N HIS A 4 -3.15 8.88 11.07
CA HIS A 4 -4.31 8.03 10.82
C HIS A 4 -5.51 8.39 11.70
N ASP A 5 -5.29 8.83 12.96
CA ASP A 5 -6.36 9.31 13.84
C ASP A 5 -7.09 10.51 13.23
N MET A 6 -6.33 11.45 12.64
CA MET A 6 -6.90 12.63 11.99
C MET A 6 -7.77 12.26 10.80
N VAL A 7 -7.33 11.28 9.99
CA VAL A 7 -8.09 10.81 8.82
C VAL A 7 -9.34 10.04 9.26
N HIS A 8 -9.24 9.17 10.28
CA HIS A 8 -10.39 8.49 10.85
C HIS A 8 -11.42 9.48 11.39
N HIS A 9 -10.98 10.52 12.11
CA HIS A 9 -11.86 11.57 12.61
C HIS A 9 -12.57 12.30 11.46
N ALA A 10 -11.83 12.73 10.43
CA ALA A 10 -12.41 13.37 9.26
C ALA A 10 -13.41 12.47 8.54
N ALA A 11 -13.13 11.17 8.42
CA ALA A 11 -14.04 10.21 7.80
C ALA A 11 -15.33 9.99 8.61
N GLY A 12 -15.28 10.14 9.94
CA GLY A 12 -16.47 10.12 10.79
C GLY A 12 -17.40 11.31 10.53
N VAL A 13 -16.83 12.49 10.24
CA VAL A 13 -17.59 13.73 9.98
C VAL A 13 -18.05 13.82 8.51
N PHE A 14 -17.25 13.31 7.58
CA PHE A 14 -17.42 13.51 6.14
C PHE A 14 -17.56 12.20 5.34
N SER A 15 -18.15 11.17 5.94
CA SER A 15 -18.12 9.78 5.44
C SER A 15 -18.45 9.61 3.95
N GLU A 16 -19.51 10.27 3.48
CA GLU A 16 -20.00 10.17 2.10
C GLU A 16 -19.38 11.18 1.14
N ARG A 17 -18.50 12.07 1.61
CA ARG A 17 -17.80 13.01 0.72
C ARG A 17 -16.69 12.30 -0.02
N THR A 18 -16.48 12.71 -1.26
CA THR A 18 -15.33 12.26 -2.06
C THR A 18 -14.02 12.65 -1.40
N ALA A 19 -13.16 11.65 -1.18
CA ALA A 19 -11.82 11.80 -0.62
C ALA A 19 -10.73 11.66 -1.70
N VAL A 20 -10.97 10.82 -2.71
CA VAL A 20 -10.02 10.51 -3.78
C VAL A 20 -10.77 10.46 -5.09
N ILE A 21 -10.21 11.07 -6.14
CA ILE A 21 -10.65 10.94 -7.52
C ILE A 21 -9.42 10.52 -8.32
N PHE A 22 -9.58 9.54 -9.21
CA PHE A 22 -8.53 9.08 -10.09
C PHE A 22 -9.05 8.99 -11.53
N ASP A 23 -8.30 9.60 -12.44
CA ASP A 23 -8.56 9.56 -13.88
C ASP A 23 -7.44 8.76 -14.55
N GLU A 24 -7.80 7.67 -15.19
CA GLU A 24 -6.87 6.80 -15.93
C GLU A 24 -6.44 7.41 -17.28
N CYS A 25 -6.96 8.59 -17.65
CA CYS A 25 -6.69 9.28 -18.90
C CYS A 25 -6.96 8.41 -20.15
N ASN A 26 -7.87 7.42 -20.03
CA ASN A 26 -8.18 6.45 -21.08
C ASN A 26 -9.59 6.67 -21.69
N ASN A 27 -10.09 7.91 -21.61
CA ASN A 27 -11.44 8.33 -22.04
C ASN A 27 -12.61 7.68 -21.29
N LYS A 28 -12.35 6.94 -20.20
CA LYS A 28 -13.40 6.51 -19.27
C LYS A 28 -13.68 7.61 -18.25
N PRO A 29 -14.88 7.64 -17.64
CA PRO A 29 -15.15 8.52 -16.52
C PRO A 29 -14.17 8.26 -15.36
N PRO A 30 -13.74 9.30 -14.63
CA PRO A 30 -12.89 9.12 -13.47
C PRO A 30 -13.63 8.33 -12.39
N VAL A 31 -12.88 7.49 -11.69
CA VAL A 31 -13.35 6.73 -10.54
C VAL A 31 -13.05 7.49 -9.25
N PHE A 32 -13.80 7.21 -8.19
CA PHE A 32 -13.63 7.92 -6.92
C PHE A 32 -13.92 7.05 -5.71
N TYR A 33 -13.35 7.44 -4.58
CA TYR A 33 -13.67 6.91 -3.26
C TYR A 33 -14.16 8.00 -2.32
N THR A 34 -15.14 7.65 -1.51
CA THR A 34 -15.54 8.46 -0.36
C THR A 34 -14.57 8.26 0.80
N TYR A 35 -14.60 9.17 1.78
CA TYR A 35 -13.83 8.99 3.02
C TYR A 35 -14.10 7.63 3.70
N LYS A 36 -15.37 7.20 3.72
CA LYS A 36 -15.77 5.90 4.24
C LYS A 36 -15.11 4.75 3.48
N ALA A 37 -15.10 4.79 2.15
CA ALA A 37 -14.46 3.77 1.34
C ALA A 37 -12.94 3.72 1.58
N VAL A 38 -12.29 4.88 1.63
CA VAL A 38 -10.84 4.97 1.88
C VAL A 38 -10.46 4.32 3.20
N VAL A 39 -11.18 4.65 4.27
CA VAL A 39 -10.92 4.12 5.62
C VAL A 39 -11.24 2.62 5.71
N ASN A 40 -12.32 2.15 5.11
CA ASN A 40 -12.66 0.73 5.12
C ASN A 40 -11.57 -0.12 4.44
N LEU A 41 -11.11 0.31 3.27
CA LEU A 41 -10.02 -0.37 2.54
C LEU A 41 -8.70 -0.31 3.30
N ALA A 42 -8.39 0.84 3.93
CA ALA A 42 -7.21 0.96 4.78
C ALA A 42 -7.28 -0.04 5.95
N MET A 43 -8.45 -0.19 6.56
CA MET A 43 -8.65 -1.10 7.69
C MET A 43 -8.58 -2.57 7.32
N GLU A 44 -9.09 -2.94 6.14
CA GLU A 44 -8.91 -4.28 5.59
C GLU A 44 -7.40 -4.60 5.44
N LEU A 45 -6.61 -3.66 4.91
CA LEU A 45 -5.16 -3.82 4.81
C LEU A 45 -4.49 -3.89 6.18
N THR A 46 -4.86 -3.04 7.14
CA THR A 46 -4.30 -3.09 8.51
C THR A 46 -4.50 -4.47 9.13
N VAL A 47 -5.72 -5.03 9.04
CA VAL A 47 -6.04 -6.36 9.55
C VAL A 47 -5.23 -7.44 8.82
N PHE A 48 -5.04 -7.30 7.51
CA PHE A 48 -4.20 -8.20 6.74
C PHE A 48 -2.74 -8.18 7.23
N LEU A 49 -2.14 -6.99 7.36
CA LEU A 49 -0.76 -6.83 7.83
C LEU A 49 -0.58 -7.39 9.25
N GLN A 50 -1.52 -7.12 10.17
CA GLN A 50 -1.48 -7.65 11.54
C GLN A 50 -1.52 -9.19 11.61
N ARG A 51 -2.14 -9.84 10.64
CA ARG A 51 -2.25 -11.31 10.60
C ARG A 51 -1.04 -11.99 9.97
N HIS A 52 -0.33 -11.30 9.08
CA HIS A 52 0.66 -11.91 8.20
C HIS A 52 2.08 -11.37 8.37
N CYS A 53 2.25 -10.22 9.02
CA CYS A 53 3.54 -9.59 9.24
C CYS A 53 3.90 -9.61 10.74
N ASP A 54 5.18 -9.83 11.03
CA ASP A 54 5.73 -9.67 12.38
C ASP A 54 6.10 -8.19 12.60
N LEU A 55 5.12 -7.43 13.05
CA LEU A 55 5.17 -5.97 13.14
C LEU A 55 5.77 -5.52 14.49
N THR A 56 7.03 -5.89 14.73
CA THR A 56 7.80 -5.45 15.91
C THR A 56 8.17 -3.96 15.83
N GLU A 57 8.74 -3.37 16.90
CA GLU A 57 8.94 -1.91 17.07
C GLU A 57 9.78 -1.18 15.99
N LYS A 58 10.32 -1.89 14.99
CA LYS A 58 11.06 -1.33 13.84
C LYS A 58 10.70 -2.04 12.53
N CYS A 59 9.42 -2.06 12.18
CA CYS A 59 8.98 -2.61 10.91
C CYS A 59 8.90 -1.52 9.82
N GLU A 60 9.35 -1.82 8.62
CA GLU A 60 9.10 -1.02 7.41
C GLU A 60 8.34 -1.87 6.40
N VAL A 61 7.32 -1.30 5.78
CA VAL A 61 6.54 -1.95 4.72
C VAL A 61 6.72 -1.16 3.43
N GLY A 62 7.31 -1.82 2.44
CA GLY A 62 7.44 -1.31 1.09
C GLY A 62 6.10 -1.29 0.37
N LEU A 63 5.85 -0.27 -0.45
CA LEU A 63 4.71 -0.22 -1.36
C LEU A 63 5.20 0.00 -2.79
N TYR A 64 5.07 -1.02 -3.62
CA TYR A 64 5.45 -1.03 -5.04
C TYR A 64 4.18 -0.95 -5.89
N CYS A 65 3.82 0.26 -6.30
CA CYS A 65 2.62 0.51 -7.10
C CYS A 65 2.72 1.84 -7.87
N TYR A 66 1.85 2.03 -8.86
CA TYR A 66 1.66 3.35 -9.47
C TYR A 66 0.67 4.21 -8.66
N PRO A 67 0.64 5.52 -8.90
CA PRO A 67 -0.47 6.34 -8.45
C PRO A 67 -1.80 5.77 -8.95
N GLY A 68 -2.77 5.63 -8.05
CA GLY A 68 -4.05 5.01 -8.36
C GLY A 68 -5.09 5.28 -7.29
N LEU A 69 -6.32 4.84 -7.55
CA LEU A 69 -7.47 5.04 -6.66
C LEU A 69 -7.23 4.47 -5.24
N HIS A 70 -6.52 3.35 -5.14
CA HIS A 70 -6.26 2.65 -3.89
C HIS A 70 -5.07 3.19 -3.08
N LEU A 71 -4.19 3.97 -3.70
CA LEU A 71 -2.93 4.41 -3.09
C LEU A 71 -3.13 5.07 -1.70
N PRO A 72 -4.10 6.00 -1.51
CA PRO A 72 -4.31 6.60 -0.20
C PRO A 72 -4.73 5.58 0.87
N SER A 73 -5.56 4.60 0.53
CA SER A 73 -5.96 3.52 1.44
C SER A 73 -4.79 2.63 1.81
N TRP A 74 -3.90 2.30 0.88
CA TRP A 74 -2.74 1.46 1.16
C TRP A 74 -1.74 2.15 2.09
N ILE A 75 -1.44 3.42 1.83
CA ILE A 75 -0.60 4.22 2.73
C ILE A 75 -1.21 4.28 4.13
N LEU A 76 -2.51 4.56 4.24
CA LEU A 76 -3.19 4.63 5.54
C LEU A 76 -3.18 3.28 6.27
N GLY A 77 -3.42 2.18 5.56
CA GLY A 77 -3.43 0.85 6.15
C GLY A 77 -2.08 0.46 6.77
N ILE A 78 -0.97 0.85 6.13
CA ILE A 78 0.39 0.71 6.68
C ILE A 78 0.59 1.61 7.91
N LEU A 79 0.16 2.88 7.83
CA LEU A 79 0.31 3.82 8.95
C LEU A 79 -0.56 3.50 10.17
N CYS A 80 -1.52 2.59 10.03
CA CYS A 80 -2.37 2.07 11.13
C CYS A 80 -1.75 0.85 11.85
N VAL A 81 -0.59 0.37 11.41
CA VAL A 81 0.21 -0.63 12.13
C VAL A 81 1.50 0.02 12.65
N PRO A 82 2.25 -0.59 13.59
CA PRO A 82 3.54 -0.06 14.04
C PRO A 82 4.64 -0.26 12.98
N ALA A 83 4.41 0.23 11.77
CA ALA A 83 5.35 0.15 10.67
C ALA A 83 5.49 1.51 9.95
N ALA A 84 6.68 1.75 9.41
CA ALA A 84 6.89 2.86 8.49
C ALA A 84 6.43 2.48 7.07
N TYR A 85 5.86 3.46 6.36
CA TYR A 85 5.59 3.37 4.94
C TYR A 85 6.85 3.71 4.13
N SER A 86 7.21 2.84 3.19
CA SER A 86 8.39 3.01 2.33
C SER A 86 7.99 2.92 0.85
N PRO A 87 8.02 4.04 0.08
CA PRO A 87 7.63 4.02 -1.33
C PRO A 87 8.68 3.31 -2.19
N LEU A 88 8.23 2.43 -3.08
CA LEU A 88 9.07 1.81 -4.11
C LEU A 88 8.55 2.20 -5.49
N ASP A 89 9.40 2.85 -6.28
CA ASP A 89 9.06 3.31 -7.62
C ASP A 89 9.13 2.15 -8.63
N PRO A 90 8.01 1.81 -9.30
CA PRO A 90 8.01 0.76 -10.31
C PRO A 90 8.86 1.06 -11.55
N ASP A 91 9.05 2.34 -11.87
CA ASP A 91 9.82 2.79 -13.04
C ASP A 91 11.32 2.97 -12.72
N ALA A 92 11.72 2.83 -11.44
CA ALA A 92 13.11 2.95 -11.06
C ALA A 92 13.93 1.74 -11.58
N PRO A 93 15.19 1.96 -11.99
CA PRO A 93 16.13 0.88 -12.31
C PRO A 93 16.16 -0.17 -11.18
N PRO A 94 16.08 -1.49 -11.48
CA PRO A 94 16.02 -2.54 -10.46
C PRO A 94 17.16 -2.51 -9.43
N VAL A 95 18.34 -2.03 -9.84
CA VAL A 95 19.49 -1.84 -8.96
C VAL A 95 19.23 -0.82 -7.85
N LEU A 96 18.48 0.26 -8.14
CA LEU A 96 18.12 1.27 -7.16
C LEU A 96 17.07 0.74 -6.19
N SER A 97 16.04 0.06 -6.69
CA SER A 97 15.03 -0.58 -5.84
C SER A 97 15.66 -1.63 -4.93
N THR A 98 16.57 -2.46 -5.46
CA THR A 98 17.31 -3.46 -4.67
C THR A 98 18.20 -2.81 -3.61
N TYR A 99 18.91 -1.74 -3.98
CA TYR A 99 19.74 -1.00 -3.04
C TYR A 99 18.90 -0.39 -1.91
N PHE A 100 17.78 0.24 -2.26
CA PHE A 100 16.86 0.86 -1.32
C PHE A 100 16.24 -0.18 -0.37
N MET A 101 15.70 -1.29 -0.90
CA MET A 101 15.16 -2.39 -0.08
C MET A 101 16.19 -2.93 0.91
N LYS A 102 17.44 -3.12 0.48
CA LYS A 102 18.53 -3.54 1.36
C LYS A 102 18.91 -2.48 2.39
N LYS A 103 18.88 -1.20 2.01
CA LYS A 103 19.25 -0.09 2.89
C LYS A 103 18.22 0.14 4.00
N CYS A 104 16.95 -0.08 3.68
CA CYS A 104 15.79 0.01 4.56
C CYS A 104 15.52 -1.28 5.35
N ASP A 105 16.27 -2.36 5.09
CA ASP A 105 15.99 -3.69 5.67
C ASP A 105 14.52 -4.11 5.51
N LEU A 106 13.98 -3.94 4.29
CA LEU A 106 12.56 -4.25 4.03
C LEU A 106 12.31 -5.77 4.09
N HIS A 107 11.52 -6.19 5.09
CA HIS A 107 11.04 -7.57 5.24
C HIS A 107 9.75 -7.83 4.47
N TYR A 108 8.93 -6.78 4.26
CA TYR A 108 7.63 -6.87 3.62
C TYR A 108 7.50 -5.82 2.52
N VAL A 109 6.97 -6.25 1.37
CA VAL A 109 6.62 -5.36 0.26
C VAL A 109 5.22 -5.72 -0.23
N LEU A 110 4.33 -4.73 -0.24
CA LEU A 110 3.05 -4.80 -0.92
C LEU A 110 3.28 -4.44 -2.39
N VAL A 111 2.88 -5.34 -3.29
CA VAL A 111 3.04 -5.18 -4.74
C VAL A 111 1.67 -5.11 -5.37
N GLU A 112 1.43 -4.08 -6.18
CA GLU A 112 0.24 -3.99 -7.02
C GLU A 112 0.16 -5.20 -7.95
N ARG A 113 -0.99 -5.90 -7.98
CA ARG A 113 -1.13 -7.21 -8.62
C ARG A 113 -0.61 -7.26 -10.05
N ASP A 114 -0.90 -6.22 -10.83
CA ASP A 114 -0.56 -6.16 -12.26
C ASP A 114 0.94 -5.90 -12.51
N LYS A 115 1.75 -5.89 -11.44
CA LYS A 115 3.21 -5.70 -11.47
C LYS A 115 3.99 -6.91 -10.98
N VAL A 116 3.31 -7.99 -10.63
CA VAL A 116 3.97 -9.26 -10.41
C VAL A 116 4.22 -9.90 -11.77
N ASP A 117 5.45 -9.85 -12.27
CA ASP A 117 5.88 -10.78 -13.31
C ASP A 117 5.80 -12.19 -12.71
N VAL A 118 4.80 -12.97 -13.12
CA VAL A 118 4.65 -14.38 -12.71
C VAL A 118 5.69 -15.22 -13.47
N SER A 119 6.97 -14.95 -13.23
CA SER A 119 8.06 -15.87 -13.53
C SER A 119 8.39 -16.62 -12.25
N VAL A 120 7.42 -17.43 -11.78
CA VAL A 120 7.73 -18.46 -10.79
C VAL A 120 8.59 -19.48 -11.52
N GLU A 121 9.91 -19.37 -11.42
CA GLU A 121 10.80 -20.50 -11.65
C GLU A 121 10.54 -21.51 -10.53
N SER A 122 9.56 -22.38 -10.75
CA SER A 122 9.47 -23.67 -10.08
C SER A 122 10.64 -24.52 -10.57
N SER A 123 11.83 -24.20 -10.06
CA SER A 123 12.94 -25.15 -10.03
C SER A 123 12.50 -26.34 -9.21
N THR A 124 12.12 -27.41 -9.91
CA THR A 124 12.15 -28.78 -9.41
C THR A 124 13.43 -29.00 -8.63
N SER A 125 13.34 -29.36 -7.35
CA SER A 125 14.36 -30.18 -6.73
C SER A 125 13.67 -31.35 -6.06
N SER A 126 13.75 -32.48 -6.76
CA SER A 126 13.56 -33.81 -6.23
C SER A 126 14.72 -34.11 -5.29
N PHE A 127 14.43 -34.46 -4.03
CA PHE A 127 15.18 -35.43 -3.24
C PHE A 127 14.21 -36.11 -2.27
#